data_AF-X1J2K4-F1
#
_entry.id   AF-X1J2K4-F1
#
_cell.length_a   1.000
_cell.length_b   1.000
_cell.length_c   1.000
_cell.angle_alpha   90.00
_cell.angle_beta   90.00
_cell.angle_gamma   90.00
#
_symmetry.space_group_name_H-M   'P 1'
#
loop_
_entity.id
_entity.type
_entity.pdbx_description
1 polymer ?
#
loop_
_entity_poly.entity_id
_entity_poly.type
_entity_poly.pdbx_seq_one_letter_code
_entity_poly.pdbx_strand_id
1 'polypeptide(L)'
;GLASAVVDGLKQTTGQIVGVMDADLQHPPEVIPDLLREIKGGVDIAIASRYIEEGGCQGWGLTRRIMSKAAIVLAHLLLPSTRQIKDPMSGFFMFKRPVVAHAHLKPTGFKILLEILMEGEFHNTAEVPFTFRIRSGGQSKLNARQQVDYLKHVSSLMKRKGELGRFLKFCLVGLSGVLVNMGLLWLLTEFAGLFYLLSAAVSIETSIISNFILNDYFTFRD
;
A
#
# COMPACT_ATOMS: atom_id res chain seq x y z
N GLY A 1 2.27 -8.70 19.45
CA GLY A 1 1.25 -8.59 18.38
C GLY A 1 1.57 -9.57 17.26
N LEU A 2 0.69 -9.76 16.27
CA LEU A 2 0.92 -10.75 15.20
C LEU A 2 2.22 -10.49 14.45
N ALA A 3 2.43 -9.26 13.98
CA ALA A 3 3.61 -8.96 13.17
C ALA A 3 4.92 -9.01 13.98
N SER A 4 4.89 -8.66 15.27
CA SER A 4 6.07 -8.81 16.14
C SER A 4 6.44 -10.28 16.34
N ALA A 5 5.45 -11.17 16.48
CA ALA A 5 5.70 -12.61 16.58
C ALA A 5 6.33 -13.17 15.29
N VAL A 6 5.93 -12.67 14.12
CA VAL A 6 6.58 -13.03 12.86
C VAL A 6 8.04 -12.56 12.87
N VAL A 7 8.32 -11.29 13.23
CA VAL A 7 9.70 -10.78 13.34
C VAL A 7 10.55 -11.60 14.32
N ASP A 8 9.98 -12.02 15.45
CA ASP A 8 10.69 -12.88 16.40
C ASP A 8 10.95 -14.28 15.82
N GLY A 9 10.00 -14.83 15.06
CA GLY A 9 10.19 -16.06 14.28
C GLY A 9 11.30 -15.94 13.23
N LEU A 10 11.42 -14.78 12.56
CA LEU A 10 12.51 -14.50 11.60
C LEU A 10 13.88 -14.55 12.27
N LYS A 11 13.99 -14.11 13.53
CA LYS A 11 15.24 -14.18 14.30
C LYS A 11 15.60 -15.61 14.69
N GLN A 12 14.61 -16.48 14.89
CA GLN A 12 14.81 -17.86 15.36
C GLN A 12 15.03 -18.86 14.22
N THR A 13 14.48 -18.60 13.04
CA THR A 13 14.63 -19.52 11.91
C THR A 13 16.04 -19.49 11.32
N THR A 14 16.55 -20.66 10.93
CA THR A 14 17.80 -20.84 10.18
C THR A 14 17.55 -21.12 8.70
N GLY A 15 16.28 -21.18 8.27
CA GLY A 15 15.90 -21.44 6.88
C GLY A 15 16.38 -20.35 5.91
N GLN A 16 16.74 -20.78 4.70
CA GLN A 16 17.08 -19.89 3.57
C GLN A 16 15.83 -19.37 2.84
N ILE A 17 14.73 -20.12 2.93
CA ILE A 17 13.40 -19.73 2.47
C ILE A 17 12.53 -19.69 3.70
N VAL A 18 11.82 -18.58 3.90
CA VAL A 18 10.95 -18.38 5.04
C VAL A 18 9.52 -18.29 4.56
N GLY A 19 8.64 -19.10 5.15
CA GLY A 19 7.19 -19.04 4.93
C GLY A 19 6.47 -18.50 6.15
N VAL A 20 5.45 -17.67 5.91
CA VAL A 20 4.56 -17.13 6.92
C VAL A 20 3.14 -17.59 6.59
N MET A 21 2.44 -18.17 7.56
CA MET A 21 1.02 -18.53 7.44
C MET A 21 0.34 -18.55 8.81
N ASP A 22 -0.95 -18.24 8.83
CA ASP A 22 -1.82 -18.48 10.00
C ASP A 22 -2.02 -19.97 10.29
N ALA A 23 -2.16 -20.32 11.58
CA ALA A 23 -2.30 -21.69 12.05
C ALA A 23 -3.74 -22.22 12.12
N ASP A 24 -4.74 -21.43 11.68
CA ASP A 24 -6.17 -21.74 11.83
C ASP A 24 -6.81 -22.37 10.57
N LEU A 25 -5.95 -22.83 9.64
CA LEU A 25 -6.29 -23.49 8.37
C LEU A 25 -7.14 -22.64 7.41
N GLN A 26 -7.26 -21.32 7.66
CA GLN A 26 -7.78 -20.40 6.64
C GLN A 26 -6.82 -20.29 5.44
N HIS A 27 -5.52 -20.51 5.70
CA HIS A 27 -4.48 -20.68 4.70
C HIS A 27 -4.27 -22.18 4.41
N PRO A 28 -4.65 -22.66 3.22
CA PRO A 28 -4.48 -24.05 2.83
C PRO A 28 -2.98 -24.41 2.72
N PRO A 29 -2.44 -25.33 3.54
CA PRO A 29 -1.05 -25.79 3.41
C PRO A 29 -0.75 -26.38 2.04
N GLU A 30 -1.77 -26.81 1.30
CA GLU A 30 -1.66 -27.36 -0.05
C GLU A 30 -1.13 -26.33 -1.07
N VAL A 31 -1.13 -25.04 -0.76
CA VAL A 31 -0.56 -23.96 -1.61
C VAL A 31 0.93 -23.74 -1.35
N ILE A 32 1.49 -24.29 -0.27
CA ILE A 32 2.93 -24.19 0.05
C ILE A 32 3.82 -24.70 -1.10
N PRO A 33 3.57 -25.87 -1.72
CA PRO A 33 4.38 -26.35 -2.84
C PRO A 33 4.41 -25.38 -4.03
N ASP A 34 3.31 -24.68 -4.31
CA ASP A 34 3.23 -23.73 -5.40
C ASP A 34 4.03 -22.45 -5.09
N LEU A 35 3.89 -21.90 -3.87
CA LEU A 35 4.74 -20.79 -3.42
C LEU A 35 6.23 -21.14 -3.46
N LEU A 36 6.58 -22.35 -3.02
CA LEU A 36 7.96 -22.83 -3.06
C LEU A 36 8.47 -23.00 -4.48
N ARG A 37 7.60 -23.40 -5.43
CA ARG A 37 7.93 -23.52 -6.85
C ARG A 37 8.33 -22.16 -7.43
N GLU A 38 7.58 -21.10 -7.13
CA GLU A 38 7.89 -19.73 -7.55
C GLU A 38 9.24 -19.25 -7.00
N ILE A 39 9.49 -19.47 -5.69
CA ILE A 39 10.77 -19.10 -5.07
C ILE A 39 11.94 -19.86 -5.71
N LYS A 40 11.79 -21.16 -5.94
CA LYS A 40 12.80 -22.00 -6.62
C LYS A 40 12.97 -21.61 -8.10
N GLY A 41 11.93 -21.08 -8.74
CA GLY A 41 11.94 -20.51 -10.08
C GLY A 41 12.70 -19.19 -10.18
N GLY A 42 13.12 -18.61 -9.06
CA GLY A 42 13.98 -17.41 -9.01
C GLY A 42 13.31 -16.18 -8.42
N VAL A 43 12.03 -16.24 -8.08
CA VAL A 43 11.30 -15.12 -7.46
C VAL A 43 11.79 -14.89 -6.03
N ASP A 44 11.93 -13.63 -5.61
CA ASP A 44 12.39 -13.27 -4.26
C ASP A 44 11.28 -13.37 -3.21
N ILE A 45 10.04 -13.01 -3.58
CA ILE A 45 8.84 -13.10 -2.73
C ILE A 45 7.67 -13.71 -3.51
N ALA A 46 7.11 -14.81 -3.00
CA ALA A 46 5.90 -15.45 -3.52
C ALA A 46 4.74 -15.21 -2.54
N ILE A 47 3.62 -14.68 -3.02
CA ILE A 47 2.49 -14.24 -2.21
C ILE A 47 1.26 -15.07 -2.57
N ALA A 48 0.65 -15.75 -1.60
CA ALA A 48 -0.66 -16.34 -1.83
C ALA A 48 -1.69 -15.20 -1.85
N SER A 49 -2.34 -15.00 -2.99
CA SER A 49 -3.18 -13.84 -3.29
C SER A 49 -4.65 -14.21 -3.45
N ARG A 50 -5.53 -13.44 -2.81
CA ARG A 50 -6.99 -13.62 -2.87
C ARG A 50 -7.63 -12.88 -4.04
N TYR A 51 -6.89 -11.98 -4.69
CA TYR A 51 -7.42 -10.98 -5.63
C TYR A 51 -6.85 -11.12 -7.05
N ILE A 52 -6.26 -12.27 -7.36
CA ILE A 52 -5.86 -12.67 -8.71
C ILE A 52 -6.90 -13.65 -9.29
N GLU A 53 -6.77 -14.01 -10.57
CA GLU A 53 -7.60 -15.03 -11.20
C GLU A 53 -7.47 -16.36 -10.43
N GLU A 54 -8.58 -17.08 -10.25
CA GLU A 54 -8.68 -18.29 -9.40
C GLU A 54 -8.47 -18.07 -7.87
N GLY A 55 -8.15 -16.85 -7.44
CA GLY A 55 -8.12 -16.44 -6.04
C GLY A 55 -9.52 -16.14 -5.49
N GLY A 56 -9.70 -16.23 -4.16
CA GLY A 56 -10.98 -15.85 -3.57
C GLY A 56 -11.07 -15.89 -2.04
N CYS A 57 -12.24 -15.50 -1.53
CA CYS A 57 -12.58 -15.58 -0.10
C CYS A 57 -13.91 -16.31 0.09
N GLN A 58 -13.87 -17.47 0.73
CA GLN A 58 -15.04 -18.27 1.05
C GLN A 58 -15.76 -17.72 2.29
N GLY A 59 -17.10 -17.65 2.24
CA GLY A 59 -17.93 -17.25 3.39
C GLY A 59 -17.81 -15.79 3.84
N TRP A 60 -17.16 -14.92 3.06
CA TRP A 60 -17.09 -13.49 3.37
C TRP A 60 -18.36 -12.77 2.92
N GLY A 61 -19.03 -12.08 3.85
CA GLY A 61 -20.07 -11.11 3.52
C GLY A 61 -19.54 -9.93 2.68
N LEU A 62 -20.42 -9.27 1.94
CA LEU A 62 -20.08 -8.20 1.00
C LEU A 62 -19.33 -7.04 1.68
N THR A 63 -19.77 -6.62 2.86
CA THR A 63 -19.12 -5.54 3.64
C THR A 63 -17.66 -5.86 3.94
N ARG A 64 -17.34 -7.10 4.32
CA ARG A 64 -15.96 -7.52 4.60
C ARG A 64 -15.10 -7.50 3.34
N ARG A 65 -15.66 -7.90 2.19
CA ARG A 65 -14.97 -7.83 0.89
C ARG A 65 -14.68 -6.39 0.50
N ILE A 66 -15.64 -5.50 0.65
CA ILE A 66 -15.49 -4.06 0.36
C ILE A 66 -14.42 -3.44 1.26
N MET A 67 -14.49 -3.65 2.59
CA MET A 67 -13.50 -3.11 3.53
C MET A 67 -12.08 -3.59 3.22
N SER A 68 -11.92 -4.87 2.85
CA SER A 68 -10.61 -5.42 2.49
C SER A 68 -10.07 -4.80 1.20
N LYS A 69 -10.91 -4.66 0.17
CA LYS A 69 -10.52 -3.97 -1.08
C LYS A 69 -10.20 -2.49 -0.84
N ALA A 70 -10.97 -1.80 -0.01
CA ALA A 70 -10.71 -0.40 0.34
C ALA A 70 -9.34 -0.24 1.05
N ALA A 71 -8.99 -1.16 1.95
CA ALA A 71 -7.66 -1.17 2.56
C ALA A 71 -6.55 -1.40 1.52
N ILE A 72 -6.74 -2.30 0.55
CA ILE A 72 -5.76 -2.52 -0.51
C ILE A 72 -5.59 -1.27 -1.38
N VAL A 73 -6.71 -0.66 -1.81
CA VAL A 73 -6.70 0.58 -2.60
C VAL A 73 -5.99 1.70 -1.83
N LEU A 74 -6.23 1.82 -0.53
CA LEU A 74 -5.56 2.81 0.31
C LEU A 74 -4.04 2.57 0.37
N ALA A 75 -3.60 1.32 0.53
CA ALA A 75 -2.18 0.97 0.48
C ALA A 75 -1.57 1.34 -0.88
N HIS A 76 -2.22 0.99 -1.99
CA HIS A 76 -1.76 1.32 -3.35
C HIS A 76 -1.70 2.82 -3.62
N LEU A 77 -2.64 3.60 -3.07
CA LEU A 77 -2.67 5.05 -3.24
C LEU A 77 -1.52 5.70 -2.47
N LEU A 78 -1.33 5.32 -1.21
CA LEU A 78 -0.40 5.97 -0.28
C LEU A 78 1.02 5.41 -0.31
N LEU A 79 1.21 4.19 -0.82
CA LEU A 79 2.48 3.47 -0.91
C LEU A 79 2.65 2.96 -2.36
N PRO A 80 3.11 3.82 -3.29
CA PRO A 80 3.14 3.52 -4.72
C PRO A 80 3.86 2.22 -5.10
N SER A 81 4.91 1.84 -4.35
CA SER A 81 5.67 0.60 -4.56
C SER A 81 4.83 -0.68 -4.45
N THR A 82 3.67 -0.61 -3.79
CA THR A 82 2.78 -1.76 -3.61
C THR A 82 1.82 -2.01 -4.76
N ARG A 83 1.70 -1.07 -5.72
CA ARG A 83 0.71 -1.11 -6.82
C ARG A 83 0.85 -2.31 -7.75
N GLN A 84 2.03 -2.90 -7.82
CA GLN A 84 2.31 -4.08 -8.66
C GLN A 84 1.76 -5.38 -8.06
N ILE A 85 1.35 -5.36 -6.78
CA ILE A 85 0.92 -6.54 -6.02
C ILE A 85 -0.57 -6.41 -5.76
N LYS A 86 -1.39 -7.37 -6.19
CA LYS A 86 -2.85 -7.32 -6.02
C LYS A 86 -3.28 -7.58 -4.58
N ASP A 87 -2.53 -8.36 -3.81
CA ASP A 87 -2.81 -8.61 -2.39
C ASP A 87 -1.62 -8.34 -1.45
N PRO A 88 -1.22 -7.06 -1.26
CA PRO A 88 -0.10 -6.69 -0.38
C PRO A 88 -0.42 -6.90 1.11
N MET A 89 -1.65 -7.29 1.42
CA MET A 89 -2.18 -7.46 2.77
C MET A 89 -2.28 -8.92 3.19
N SER A 90 -1.83 -9.86 2.34
CA SER A 90 -1.87 -11.29 2.60
C SER A 90 -1.05 -11.66 3.84
N GLY A 91 -1.55 -12.64 4.60
CA GLY A 91 -0.85 -13.26 5.72
C GLY A 91 -0.15 -14.56 5.33
N PHE A 92 -0.20 -14.94 4.05
CA PHE A 92 0.33 -16.19 3.54
C PHE A 92 1.27 -15.92 2.37
N PHE A 93 2.57 -16.07 2.62
CA PHE A 93 3.61 -15.76 1.65
C PHE A 93 4.92 -16.46 2.01
N MET A 94 5.82 -16.56 1.05
CA MET A 94 7.19 -17.05 1.19
C MET A 94 8.17 -16.05 0.61
N PHE A 95 9.38 -16.02 1.14
CA PHE A 95 10.45 -15.17 0.62
C PHE A 95 11.83 -15.75 0.91
N LYS A 96 12.83 -15.34 0.12
CA LYS A 96 14.23 -15.68 0.38
C LYS A 96 14.77 -14.85 1.54
N ARG A 97 15.55 -15.46 2.43
CA ARG A 97 16.13 -14.79 3.61
C ARG A 97 16.83 -13.43 3.31
N PRO A 98 17.59 -13.27 2.20
CA PRO A 98 18.23 -11.99 1.87
C PRO A 98 17.27 -10.80 1.78
N VAL A 99 15.99 -11.02 1.44
CA VAL A 99 14.97 -9.95 1.31
C VAL A 99 14.88 -9.09 2.57
N VAL A 100 15.09 -9.67 3.75
CA VAL A 100 14.97 -8.96 5.04
C VAL A 100 16.31 -8.81 5.77
N ALA A 101 17.44 -9.12 5.13
CA ALA A 101 18.75 -9.13 5.79
C ALA A 101 19.17 -7.75 6.33
N HIS A 102 18.84 -6.69 5.59
CA HIS A 102 19.13 -5.31 5.95
C HIS A 102 17.87 -4.48 6.26
N ALA A 103 16.70 -5.14 6.25
CA ALA A 103 15.42 -4.49 6.47
C ALA A 103 15.21 -4.14 7.95
N HIS A 104 14.94 -2.86 8.23
CA HIS A 104 14.61 -2.39 9.57
C HIS A 104 13.10 -2.54 9.83
N LEU A 105 12.65 -3.78 10.02
CA LEU A 105 11.24 -4.10 10.24
C LEU A 105 10.76 -3.55 11.59
N LYS A 106 9.85 -2.57 11.55
CA LYS A 106 9.17 -1.98 12.71
C LYS A 106 7.66 -2.11 12.55
N PRO A 107 7.12 -3.33 12.50
CA PRO A 107 5.73 -3.53 12.13
C PRO A 107 4.80 -3.03 13.24
N THR A 108 3.83 -2.20 12.86
CA THR A 108 2.75 -1.78 13.76
C THR A 108 1.53 -2.67 13.50
N GLY A 109 1.24 -3.59 14.42
CA GLY A 109 0.03 -4.41 14.34
C GLY A 109 0.25 -5.77 13.68
N PHE A 110 -0.36 -6.01 12.51
CA PHE A 110 -0.59 -7.36 11.98
C PHE A 110 -0.26 -7.57 10.49
N LYS A 111 0.14 -6.53 9.75
CA LYS A 111 0.34 -6.60 8.29
C LYS A 111 1.83 -6.66 7.94
N ILE A 112 2.48 -7.75 8.35
CA ILE A 112 3.94 -7.91 8.20
C ILE A 112 4.39 -8.00 6.73
N LEU A 113 3.58 -8.56 5.82
CA LEU A 113 3.90 -8.57 4.39
C LEU A 113 4.09 -7.14 3.87
N LEU A 114 3.18 -6.23 4.19
CA LEU A 114 3.29 -4.83 3.78
C LEU A 114 4.58 -4.17 4.30
N GLU A 115 5.01 -4.49 5.52
CA GLU A 115 6.29 -4.01 6.05
C GLU A 115 7.47 -4.55 5.24
N ILE A 116 7.48 -5.85 4.91
CA ILE A 116 8.54 -6.49 4.12
C ILE A 116 8.57 -5.93 2.69
N LEU A 117 7.42 -5.70 2.07
CA LEU A 117 7.34 -5.12 0.73
C LEU A 117 7.89 -3.69 0.66
N MET A 118 7.80 -2.95 1.76
CA MET A 118 8.31 -1.58 1.80
C MET A 118 9.77 -1.51 2.23
N GLU A 119 10.22 -2.33 3.19
CA GLU A 119 11.55 -2.24 3.80
C GLU A 119 12.53 -3.32 3.31
N GLY A 120 12.05 -4.36 2.64
CA GLY A 120 12.87 -5.43 2.10
C GLY A 120 13.57 -5.05 0.80
N GLU A 121 14.63 -5.78 0.50
CA GLU A 121 15.43 -5.63 -0.72
C GLU A 121 15.15 -6.83 -1.64
N PHE A 122 14.40 -6.61 -2.72
CA PHE A 122 14.00 -7.65 -3.66
C PHE A 122 13.78 -7.07 -5.05
N HIS A 123 13.84 -7.92 -6.08
CA HIS A 123 13.72 -7.50 -7.47
C HIS A 123 12.41 -7.95 -8.12
N ASN A 124 11.87 -9.09 -7.71
CA ASN A 124 10.71 -9.70 -8.34
C ASN A 124 9.77 -10.34 -7.31
N THR A 125 8.49 -10.33 -7.65
CA THR A 125 7.41 -10.90 -6.85
C THR A 125 6.50 -11.74 -7.74
N ALA A 126 5.93 -12.80 -7.19
CA ALA A 126 4.91 -13.61 -7.88
C ALA A 126 3.69 -13.77 -6.96
N GLU A 127 2.50 -13.77 -7.55
CA GLU A 127 1.25 -14.03 -6.83
C GLU A 127 0.69 -15.40 -7.24
N VAL A 128 0.46 -16.26 -6.26
CA VAL A 128 -0.12 -17.60 -6.43
C VAL A 128 -1.58 -17.56 -5.95
N PRO A 129 -2.56 -18.04 -6.75
CA PRO A 129 -3.96 -17.94 -6.37
C PRO A 129 -4.26 -18.85 -5.19
N PHE A 130 -5.10 -18.40 -4.27
CA PHE A 130 -5.71 -19.29 -3.29
C PHE A 130 -7.09 -18.83 -2.84
N THR A 131 -7.87 -19.79 -2.32
CA THR A 131 -9.14 -19.50 -1.66
C THR A 131 -8.94 -19.43 -0.15
N PHE A 132 -9.16 -18.24 0.42
CA PHE A 132 -9.17 -18.02 1.87
C PHE A 132 -10.39 -18.70 2.49
N ARG A 133 -10.15 -19.77 3.27
CA ARG A 133 -11.20 -20.65 3.81
C ARG A 133 -11.86 -20.04 5.05
N ILE A 134 -13.04 -20.55 5.39
CA ILE A 134 -13.70 -20.24 6.66
C ILE A 134 -12.89 -20.90 7.78
N ARG A 135 -12.72 -20.20 8.91
CA ARG A 135 -12.01 -20.71 10.07
C ARG A 135 -12.73 -21.94 10.64
N SER A 136 -12.02 -23.03 10.91
CA SER A 136 -12.59 -24.25 11.47
C SER A 136 -13.09 -24.10 12.93
N GLY A 137 -12.73 -23.00 13.62
CA GLY A 137 -13.26 -22.66 14.95
C GLY A 137 -12.75 -21.31 15.49
N GLY A 138 -13.59 -20.61 16.26
CA GLY A 138 -13.27 -19.33 16.92
C GLY A 138 -13.98 -18.10 16.32
N GLN A 139 -14.21 -17.06 17.13
CA GLN A 139 -14.91 -15.84 16.69
C GLN A 139 -13.99 -14.87 15.93
N SER A 140 -14.51 -14.31 14.83
CA SER A 140 -13.85 -13.29 14.01
C SER A 140 -13.83 -11.94 14.74
N LYS A 141 -12.69 -11.57 15.33
CA LYS A 141 -12.46 -10.23 15.87
C LYS A 141 -12.09 -9.27 14.74
N LEU A 142 -13.04 -8.89 13.89
CA LEU A 142 -12.91 -7.66 13.10
C LEU A 142 -13.11 -6.50 14.08
N ASN A 143 -12.01 -6.07 14.68
CA ASN A 143 -12.01 -5.09 15.76
C ASN A 143 -11.67 -3.72 15.18
N ALA A 144 -12.40 -2.65 15.52
CA ALA A 144 -12.09 -1.28 15.08
C ALA A 144 -10.62 -0.91 15.34
N ARG A 145 -10.05 -1.47 16.41
CA ARG A 145 -8.61 -1.39 16.73
C ARG A 145 -7.70 -1.83 15.60
N GLN A 146 -8.01 -2.91 14.87
CA GLN A 146 -7.21 -3.38 13.73
C GLN A 146 -7.20 -2.37 12.58
N GLN A 147 -8.32 -1.69 12.34
CA GLN A 147 -8.39 -0.66 11.30
C GLN A 147 -7.50 0.55 11.68
N VAL A 148 -7.56 0.97 12.94
CA VAL A 148 -6.70 2.04 13.47
C VAL A 148 -5.22 1.64 13.41
N ASP A 149 -4.87 0.41 13.80
CA ASP A 149 -3.50 -0.09 13.74
C ASP A 149 -2.99 -0.15 12.30
N TYR A 150 -3.82 -0.54 11.35
CA TYR A 150 -3.50 -0.51 9.92
C TYR A 150 -3.24 0.92 9.42
N LEU A 151 -4.09 1.90 9.75
CA LEU A 151 -3.89 3.30 9.36
C LEU A 151 -2.60 3.88 9.97
N LYS A 152 -2.32 3.57 11.23
CA LYS A 152 -1.05 3.93 11.89
C LYS A 152 0.16 3.30 11.19
N HIS A 153 0.02 2.04 10.76
CA HIS A 153 1.07 1.33 10.05
C HIS A 153 1.37 1.97 8.69
N VAL A 154 0.33 2.25 7.89
CA VAL A 154 0.48 2.95 6.61
C VAL A 154 1.09 4.33 6.79
N SER A 155 0.62 5.12 7.77
CA SER A 155 1.19 6.44 8.06
C SER A 155 2.67 6.36 8.48
N SER A 156 3.05 5.34 9.26
CA SER A 156 4.45 5.08 9.64
C SER A 156 5.32 4.76 8.41
N LEU A 157 4.81 3.95 7.49
CA LEU A 157 5.50 3.61 6.24
C LEU A 157 5.65 4.83 5.32
N MET A 158 4.60 5.64 5.17
CA MET A 158 4.66 6.88 4.40
C MET A 158 5.73 7.85 4.92
N LYS A 159 5.88 7.95 6.25
CA LYS A 159 6.92 8.78 6.88
C LYS A 159 8.31 8.26 6.57
N ARG A 160 8.54 6.96 6.74
CA ARG A 160 9.85 6.33 6.54
C ARG A 160 10.32 6.35 5.09
N LYS A 161 9.38 6.28 4.14
CA LYS A 161 9.67 6.30 2.70
C LYS A 161 9.61 7.69 2.06
N GLY A 162 9.41 8.74 2.86
CA GLY A 162 9.36 10.13 2.37
C GLY A 162 8.07 10.51 1.64
N GLU A 163 7.15 9.56 1.39
CA GLU A 163 5.87 9.79 0.73
C GLU A 163 4.99 10.81 1.46
N LEU A 164 5.06 10.88 2.79
CA LEU A 164 4.35 11.92 3.54
C LEU A 164 4.87 13.33 3.19
N GLY A 165 6.18 13.47 3.01
CA GLY A 165 6.80 14.73 2.60
C GLY A 165 6.34 15.14 1.21
N ARG A 166 6.35 14.22 0.24
CA ARG A 166 5.84 14.44 -1.12
C ARG A 166 4.36 14.84 -1.10
N PHE A 167 3.54 14.15 -0.32
CA PHE A 167 2.12 14.48 -0.16
C PHE A 167 1.91 15.90 0.40
N LEU A 168 2.65 16.28 1.44
CA LEU A 168 2.54 17.63 2.02
C LEU A 168 2.99 18.72 1.04
N LYS A 169 4.09 18.50 0.31
CA LYS A 169 4.54 19.41 -0.76
C LYS A 169 3.47 19.55 -1.85
N PHE A 170 2.87 18.45 -2.28
CA PHE A 170 1.77 18.46 -3.25
C PHE A 170 0.57 19.30 -2.75
N CYS A 171 0.17 19.15 -1.49
CA CYS A 171 -0.88 19.97 -0.90
C CYS A 171 -0.52 21.47 -0.84
N LEU A 172 0.73 21.79 -0.50
CA LEU A 172 1.22 23.18 -0.49
C LEU A 172 1.20 23.81 -1.89
N VAL A 173 1.65 23.06 -2.91
CA VAL A 173 1.56 23.50 -4.31
C VAL A 173 0.09 23.71 -4.70
N GLY A 174 -0.79 22.76 -4.39
CA GLY A 174 -2.23 22.88 -4.65
C GLY A 174 -2.85 24.14 -4.01
N LEU A 175 -2.50 24.44 -2.76
CA LEU A 175 -2.94 25.66 -2.07
C LEU A 175 -2.42 26.93 -2.76
N SER A 176 -1.17 26.92 -3.22
CA SER A 176 -0.61 28.05 -3.98
C SER A 176 -1.35 28.25 -5.30
N GLY A 177 -1.75 27.18 -5.99
CA GLY A 177 -2.59 27.25 -7.19
C GLY A 177 -3.94 27.92 -6.93
N VAL A 178 -4.60 27.60 -5.82
CA VAL A 178 -5.86 28.29 -5.44
C VAL A 178 -5.67 29.80 -5.32
N LEU A 179 -4.55 30.23 -4.71
CA LEU A 179 -4.23 31.66 -4.59
C LEU A 179 -3.94 32.30 -5.96
N VAL A 180 -3.19 31.62 -6.82
CA VAL A 180 -2.93 32.07 -8.20
C VAL A 180 -4.24 32.21 -8.97
N ASN A 181 -5.12 31.21 -8.93
CA ASN A 181 -6.41 31.22 -9.60
C ASN A 181 -7.30 32.37 -9.12
N MET A 182 -7.48 32.52 -7.80
CA MET A 182 -8.32 33.56 -7.24
C MET A 182 -7.75 34.96 -7.48
N GLY A 183 -6.43 35.14 -7.37
CA GLY A 183 -5.75 36.41 -7.61
C GLY A 183 -5.85 36.85 -9.07
N LEU A 184 -5.61 35.95 -10.02
CA LEU A 184 -5.76 36.22 -11.46
C LEU A 184 -7.21 36.50 -11.82
N LEU A 185 -8.16 35.74 -11.28
CA LEU A 185 -9.57 35.95 -11.57
C LEU A 185 -10.00 37.36 -11.16
N TRP A 186 -9.67 37.75 -9.92
CA TRP A 186 -9.95 39.09 -9.41
C TRP A 186 -9.28 40.19 -10.24
N LEU A 187 -8.00 40.02 -10.59
CA LEU A 187 -7.26 41.00 -11.39
C LEU A 187 -7.86 41.16 -12.80
N LEU A 188 -8.24 40.06 -13.44
CA LEU A 188 -8.80 40.11 -14.79
C LEU A 188 -10.24 40.66 -14.81
N THR A 189 -11.06 40.35 -13.81
CA THR A 189 -12.45 40.84 -13.75
C THR A 189 -12.57 42.26 -13.24
N GLU A 190 -11.99 42.58 -12.08
CA GLU A 190 -12.21 43.86 -11.40
C GLU A 190 -11.29 44.95 -11.92
N PHE A 191 -10.03 44.62 -12.20
CA PHE A 191 -9.04 45.62 -12.62
C PHE A 191 -8.99 45.78 -14.15
N ALA A 192 -8.97 44.67 -14.90
CA ALA A 192 -8.94 44.72 -16.37
C ALA A 192 -10.33 44.77 -17.03
N GLY A 193 -11.41 44.55 -16.27
CA GLY A 193 -12.79 44.62 -16.79
C GLY A 193 -13.15 43.52 -17.80
N LEU A 194 -12.42 42.41 -17.81
CA LEU A 194 -12.66 41.31 -18.75
C LEU A 194 -13.89 40.51 -18.38
N PHE A 195 -14.53 39.93 -19.39
CA PHE A 195 -15.70 39.07 -19.21
C PHE A 195 -15.36 37.87 -18.33
N TYR A 196 -16.16 37.65 -17.29
CA TYR A 196 -15.92 36.66 -16.23
C TYR A 196 -15.52 35.27 -16.75
N LEU A 197 -16.21 34.74 -17.78
CA LEU A 197 -15.91 33.40 -18.30
C LEU A 197 -14.52 33.33 -18.94
N LEU A 198 -14.07 34.40 -19.59
CA LEU A 198 -12.72 34.47 -20.16
C LEU A 198 -11.69 34.58 -19.05
N SER A 199 -11.93 35.43 -18.04
CA SER A 199 -11.07 35.57 -16.87
C SER A 199 -10.93 34.26 -16.10
N ALA A 200 -12.03 33.53 -15.90
CA ALA A 200 -12.03 32.23 -15.22
C ALA A 200 -11.24 31.18 -16.00
N ALA A 201 -11.43 31.08 -17.32
CA ALA A 201 -10.67 30.15 -18.15
C ALA A 201 -9.16 30.40 -18.06
N VAL A 202 -8.73 31.67 -18.22
CA VAL A 202 -7.31 32.05 -18.13
C VAL A 202 -6.72 31.77 -16.75
N SER A 203 -7.47 32.07 -15.68
CA SER A 203 -7.01 31.87 -14.30
C SER A 203 -6.83 30.41 -13.94
N ILE A 204 -7.77 29.55 -14.36
CA ILE A 204 -7.72 28.09 -14.13
C ILE A 204 -6.52 27.51 -14.86
N GLU A 205 -6.36 27.80 -16.15
CA GLU A 205 -5.24 27.28 -16.94
C GLU A 205 -3.89 27.74 -16.36
N THR A 206 -3.78 29.01 -15.97
CA THR A 206 -2.55 29.53 -15.35
C THR A 206 -2.26 28.85 -14.02
N SER A 207 -3.28 28.58 -13.20
CA SER A 207 -3.11 27.82 -11.96
C SER A 207 -2.68 26.38 -12.21
N ILE A 208 -3.20 25.72 -13.25
CA ILE A 208 -2.82 24.35 -13.60
C ILE A 208 -1.35 24.31 -14.04
N ILE A 209 -0.94 25.24 -14.91
CA ILE A 209 0.46 25.36 -15.37
C ILE A 209 1.39 25.64 -14.19
N SER A 210 1.02 26.58 -13.31
CA SER A 210 1.79 26.89 -12.09
C SER A 210 1.95 25.65 -11.19
N ASN A 211 0.85 24.93 -10.93
CA ASN A 211 0.89 23.71 -10.13
C ASN A 211 1.75 22.62 -10.77
N PHE A 212 1.68 22.46 -12.10
CA PHE A 212 2.48 21.50 -12.82
C PHE A 212 3.97 21.80 -12.68
N ILE A 213 4.38 23.04 -12.97
CA ILE A 213 5.78 23.49 -12.87
C ILE A 213 6.29 23.32 -11.43
N LEU A 214 5.54 23.78 -10.43
CA LEU A 214 5.95 23.67 -9.03
C LEU A 214 6.04 22.21 -8.57
N ASN A 215 5.14 21.34 -9.00
CA ASN A 215 5.23 19.92 -8.64
C ASN A 215 6.45 19.24 -9.28
N ASP A 216 6.76 19.56 -10.53
CA ASP A 216 7.94 19.04 -11.23
C ASP A 216 9.25 19.50 -10.57
N TYR A 217 9.38 20.79 -10.25
CA TYR A 217 10.61 21.34 -9.68
C TYR A 217 10.79 21.11 -8.17
N PHE A 218 9.71 21.00 -7.40
CA PHE A 218 9.78 20.98 -5.93
C PHE A 218 9.26 19.69 -5.30
N THR A 219 8.13 19.16 -5.78
CA THR A 219 7.45 18.01 -5.17
C THR A 219 8.08 16.68 -5.59
N PHE A 220 8.30 16.49 -6.90
CA PHE A 220 8.73 15.23 -7.53
C PHE A 220 10.05 15.39 -8.29
N ARG A 221 10.97 16.20 -7.75
CA ARG A 221 12.26 16.49 -8.37
C ARG A 221 13.20 15.27 -8.45
N ASP A 222 12.98 14.31 -7.55
CA ASP A 222 13.76 13.08 -7.34
C ASP A 222 13.16 11.87 -8.08
#